data_AF-A0A7X8IZ36-F1
#
_entry.id   AF-A0A7X8IZ36-F1
#
_cell.length_a   1.000
_cell.length_b   1.000
_cell.length_c   1.000
_cell.angle_alpha   90.00
_cell.angle_beta   90.00
_cell.angle_gamma   90.00
#
_symmetry.space_group_name_H-M   'P 1'
#
loop_
_entity.id
_entity.type
_entity.pdbx_description
1 polymer ?
#
loop_
_entity_poly.entity_id
_entity_poly.type
_entity_poly.pdbx_seq_one_letter_code
_entity_poly.pdbx_strand_id
1 'polypeptide(L)'
;MKRSETIAIMAILKEAYPMYYKDKTKDELSITVNLWTEMFTDDDFNLVKAAVKSFIADDVKGFPPVIGQIKESLNMITQPEQMTELEAWNFVNKTIGNSTYHVKEEYEKLPSILQRVVGSPSQLRE
;
A
#
# COMPACT_ATOMS: atom_id res chain seq x y z
N MET A 1 -14.61 -2.54 8.93
CA MET A 1 -15.38 -3.79 8.70
C MET A 1 -16.08 -4.30 9.97
N LYS A 2 -17.19 -5.02 9.82
CA LYS A 2 -17.99 -5.60 10.91
C LYS A 2 -17.50 -7.00 11.31
N ARG A 3 -17.85 -7.45 12.52
CA ARG A 3 -17.45 -8.76 13.05
C ARG A 3 -17.75 -9.95 12.14
N SER A 4 -18.91 -9.96 11.46
CA SER A 4 -19.29 -11.02 10.51
C SER A 4 -18.35 -11.08 9.30
N GLU A 5 -17.86 -9.93 8.85
CA GLU A 5 -16.90 -9.81 7.75
C GLU A 5 -15.52 -10.29 8.20
N THR A 6 -15.11 -9.94 9.42
CA THR A 6 -13.88 -10.45 10.03
C THR A 6 -13.89 -11.98 10.14
N ILE A 7 -15.02 -12.59 10.50
CA ILE A 7 -15.15 -14.06 10.52
C ILE A 7 -14.89 -14.66 9.14
N ALA A 8 -15.36 -14.02 8.07
CA ALA A 8 -15.10 -14.49 6.71
C ALA A 8 -13.61 -14.41 6.34
N ILE A 9 -12.91 -13.35 6.76
CA ILE A 9 -11.45 -13.24 6.61
C ILE A 9 -10.73 -14.34 7.40
N MET A 10 -11.12 -14.54 8.66
CA MET A 10 -10.51 -15.56 9.52
C MET A 10 -10.73 -16.98 8.99
N ALA A 11 -11.87 -17.26 8.35
CA ALA A 11 -12.10 -18.52 7.68
C ALA A 11 -11.10 -18.74 6.53
N ILE A 12 -10.86 -17.72 5.70
CA ILE A 12 -9.87 -17.80 4.62
C ILE A 12 -8.47 -18.07 5.19
N LEU A 13 -8.07 -17.34 6.24
CA LEU A 13 -6.76 -17.53 6.88
C LEU A 13 -6.62 -18.93 7.50
N LYS A 14 -7.69 -19.46 8.10
CA LYS A 14 -7.68 -20.80 8.67
C LYS A 14 -7.47 -21.88 7.61
N GLU A 15 -8.11 -21.74 6.46
CA GLU A 15 -7.94 -22.67 5.33
C GLU A 15 -6.58 -22.53 4.64
N ALA A 16 -6.06 -21.31 4.53
CA ALA A 16 -4.73 -21.06 3.95
C ALA A 16 -3.59 -21.56 4.86
N TYR A 17 -3.78 -21.51 6.18
CA TYR A 17 -2.74 -21.82 7.17
C TYR A 17 -3.20 -22.85 8.22
N PRO A 18 -3.63 -24.06 7.80
CA PRO A 18 -4.31 -25.00 8.69
C PRO A 18 -3.45 -25.43 9.89
N MET A 19 -2.13 -25.59 9.69
CA MET A 19 -1.21 -26.00 10.73
C MET A 19 -1.05 -24.96 11.85
N TYR A 20 -1.17 -23.66 11.53
CA TYR A 20 -1.09 -22.59 12.52
C TYR A 20 -2.31 -22.56 13.44
N TYR A 21 -3.49 -22.88 12.89
CA TYR A 21 -4.76 -22.78 13.60
C TYR A 21 -5.26 -24.11 14.19
N LYS A 22 -4.57 -25.24 13.97
CA LYS A 22 -5.05 -26.59 14.34
C LYS A 22 -5.36 -26.76 15.83
N ASP A 23 -4.56 -26.15 16.71
CA ASP A 23 -4.66 -26.32 18.16
C ASP A 23 -5.35 -25.13 18.84
N LYS A 24 -5.82 -24.15 18.06
CA LYS A 24 -6.48 -22.97 18.63
C LYS A 24 -7.89 -23.31 19.12
N THR A 25 -8.15 -22.94 20.35
CA THR A 25 -9.47 -23.05 20.98
C THR A 25 -10.47 -22.09 20.35
N LYS A 26 -11.77 -22.36 20.53
CA LYS A 26 -12.83 -21.45 20.08
C LYS A 26 -12.70 -20.06 20.70
N ASP A 27 -12.27 -19.99 21.96
CA ASP A 27 -12.11 -18.72 22.68
C ASP A 27 -10.94 -17.90 22.11
N GLU A 28 -9.80 -18.54 21.84
CA GLU A 28 -8.66 -17.87 21.17
C GLU A 28 -9.03 -17.35 19.78
N LEU A 29 -9.79 -18.13 19.00
CA LEU A 29 -10.27 -17.70 17.69
C LEU A 29 -11.24 -16.53 17.82
N SER A 30 -12.11 -16.55 18.83
CA SER A 30 -13.05 -15.45 19.12
C SER A 30 -12.32 -14.16 19.51
N ILE A 31 -11.29 -14.27 20.35
CA ILE A 31 -10.40 -13.15 20.70
C ILE A 31 -9.72 -12.60 19.45
N THR A 32 -9.19 -13.47 18.59
CA THR A 32 -8.55 -13.08 17.33
C THR A 32 -9.54 -12.33 16.41
N VAL A 33 -10.77 -12.83 16.28
CA VAL A 33 -11.83 -12.16 15.52
C VAL A 33 -12.14 -10.77 16.08
N ASN A 34 -12.25 -10.64 17.40
CA ASN A 34 -12.56 -9.35 18.04
C ASN A 34 -11.42 -8.35 17.80
N LEU A 35 -10.16 -8.77 18.03
CA LEU A 35 -8.98 -7.94 17.77
C LEU A 35 -8.93 -7.44 16.33
N TRP A 36 -9.10 -8.32 15.34
CA TRP A 36 -9.10 -7.91 13.95
C TRP A 36 -10.29 -7.03 13.60
N THR A 37 -11.45 -7.27 14.21
CA THR A 37 -12.62 -6.39 14.01
C THR A 37 -12.32 -4.98 14.48
N GLU A 38 -11.73 -4.83 15.68
CA GLU A 38 -11.34 -3.54 16.22
C GLU A 38 -10.29 -2.85 15.36
N MET A 39 -9.22 -3.57 15.00
CA MET A 39 -8.10 -3.01 14.23
C MET A 39 -8.49 -2.60 12.80
N PHE A 40 -9.53 -3.20 12.24
CA PHE A 40 -10.03 -2.90 10.91
C PHE A 40 -11.42 -2.22 10.91
N THR A 41 -11.81 -1.56 12.02
CA THR A 41 -13.17 -0.97 12.15
C THR A 41 -13.48 0.00 11.00
N ASP A 42 -12.53 0.84 10.64
CA ASP A 42 -12.69 1.91 9.64
C ASP A 42 -12.30 1.51 8.22
N ASP A 43 -11.77 0.28 8.03
CA ASP A 43 -11.34 -0.18 6.70
C ASP A 43 -12.47 -0.87 5.94
N ASP A 44 -12.46 -0.68 4.61
CA ASP A 44 -13.36 -1.36 3.69
C ASP A 44 -13.09 -2.87 3.65
N PHE A 45 -14.15 -3.66 3.81
CA PHE A 45 -14.06 -5.11 3.83
C PHE A 45 -13.44 -5.71 2.55
N ASN A 46 -13.82 -5.20 1.37
CA ASN A 46 -13.32 -5.74 0.11
C ASN A 46 -11.83 -5.44 -0.07
N LEU A 47 -11.37 -4.25 0.37
CA LEU A 47 -9.95 -3.92 0.36
C LEU A 47 -9.16 -4.80 1.34
N VAL A 48 -9.65 -4.99 2.58
CA VAL A 48 -8.99 -5.88 3.56
C VAL A 48 -8.91 -7.31 3.01
N LYS A 49 -10.00 -7.79 2.39
CA LYS A 49 -10.06 -9.11 1.76
C LYS A 49 -9.07 -9.24 0.60
N ALA A 50 -8.94 -8.21 -0.24
CA ALA A 50 -7.99 -8.19 -1.34
C ALA A 50 -6.55 -8.23 -0.83
N ALA A 51 -6.21 -7.41 0.17
CA ALA A 51 -4.90 -7.38 0.81
C ALA A 51 -4.53 -8.74 1.43
N VAL A 52 -5.45 -9.37 2.16
CA VAL A 52 -5.25 -10.72 2.72
C VAL A 52 -5.00 -11.76 1.63
N LYS A 53 -5.78 -11.73 0.53
CA LYS A 53 -5.60 -12.67 -0.57
C LYS A 53 -4.28 -12.45 -1.32
N SER A 54 -3.86 -11.20 -1.49
CA SER A 54 -2.56 -10.86 -2.08
C SER A 54 -1.43 -11.44 -1.21
N PHE A 55 -1.48 -11.20 0.09
CA PHE A 55 -0.49 -11.74 1.02
C PHE A 55 -0.40 -13.28 0.92
N ILE A 56 -1.54 -13.98 0.91
CA ILE A 56 -1.56 -15.44 0.78
C ILE A 56 -0.95 -15.90 -0.54
N ALA A 57 -1.20 -15.18 -1.64
CA ALA A 57 -0.66 -15.54 -2.96
C ALA A 57 0.86 -15.40 -3.04
N ASP A 58 1.43 -14.43 -2.31
CA ASP A 58 2.86 -14.14 -2.30
C ASP A 58 3.63 -14.84 -1.16
N ASP A 59 2.92 -15.46 -0.21
CA ASP A 59 3.55 -16.09 0.95
C ASP A 59 4.24 -17.41 0.58
N VAL A 60 5.57 -17.40 0.69
CA VAL A 60 6.43 -18.59 0.54
C VAL A 60 6.86 -19.18 1.88
N LYS A 61 6.58 -18.49 3.00
CA LYS A 61 7.05 -18.89 4.34
C LYS A 61 6.05 -19.79 5.06
N GLY A 62 4.77 -19.75 4.67
CA GLY A 62 3.72 -20.59 5.22
C GLY A 62 3.20 -20.12 6.57
N PHE A 63 3.27 -18.82 6.85
CA PHE A 63 2.78 -18.23 8.10
C PHE A 63 1.69 -17.21 7.82
N PRO A 64 0.62 -17.18 8.64
CA PRO A 64 -0.42 -16.18 8.46
C PRO A 64 0.12 -14.76 8.67
N PRO A 65 -0.45 -13.76 7.98
CA PRO A 65 -0.04 -12.37 8.13
C PRO A 65 -0.34 -11.85 9.53
N VAL A 66 0.54 -10.96 10.02
CA VAL A 66 0.21 -10.09 11.15
C VAL A 66 -0.64 -8.90 10.66
N ILE A 67 -1.44 -8.31 11.54
CA ILE A 67 -2.35 -7.18 11.23
C ILE A 67 -1.61 -6.04 10.52
N GLY A 68 -0.38 -5.72 10.96
CA GLY A 68 0.44 -4.67 10.37
C GLY A 68 0.76 -4.89 8.89
N GLN A 69 1.01 -6.14 8.46
CA GLN A 69 1.31 -6.45 7.05
C GLN A 69 0.09 -6.21 6.15
N ILE A 70 -1.12 -6.49 6.66
CA ILE A 70 -2.34 -6.22 5.92
C ILE A 70 -2.62 -4.72 5.89
N LYS A 71 -2.37 -3.98 6.98
CA LYS A 71 -2.46 -2.50 7.00
C LYS A 71 -1.47 -1.84 6.03
N GLU A 72 -0.25 -2.34 5.96
CA GLU A 72 0.75 -1.88 4.99
C GLU A 72 0.28 -2.12 3.55
N SER A 73 -0.21 -3.33 3.25
CA SER A 73 -0.77 -3.65 1.94
C SER A 73 -1.98 -2.77 1.59
N LEU A 74 -2.86 -2.48 2.55
CA LEU A 74 -3.97 -1.53 2.37
C LEU A 74 -3.48 -0.12 2.06
N ASN A 75 -2.45 0.37 2.75
CA ASN A 75 -1.85 1.67 2.47
C ASN A 75 -1.29 1.70 1.03
N MET A 76 -0.60 0.64 0.58
CA MET A 76 -0.11 0.57 -0.80
C MET A 76 -1.23 0.55 -1.85
N ILE A 77 -2.37 -0.12 -1.56
CA ILE A 77 -3.53 -0.18 -2.45
C ILE A 77 -4.27 1.16 -2.50
N THR A 78 -4.41 1.84 -1.37
CA THR A 78 -5.21 3.07 -1.24
C THR A 78 -4.42 4.35 -1.48
N GLN A 79 -3.11 4.32 -1.26
CA GLN A 79 -2.16 5.39 -1.50
C GLN A 79 -1.05 4.85 -2.38
N PRO A 80 -1.22 4.88 -3.72
CA PRO A 80 -0.13 4.53 -4.61
C PRO A 80 1.08 5.43 -4.32
N GLU A 81 2.27 4.83 -4.38
CA GLU A 81 3.56 5.42 -4.05
C GLU A 81 3.66 6.85 -4.60
N GLN A 82 3.76 7.83 -3.70
CA GLN A 82 3.99 9.21 -4.08
C GLN A 82 5.48 9.39 -4.32
N MET A 83 5.82 10.12 -5.39
CA MET A 83 7.20 10.51 -5.68
C MET A 83 7.82 11.16 -4.44
N THR A 84 8.92 10.60 -3.95
CA THR A 84 9.63 11.15 -2.79
C THR A 84 10.23 12.51 -3.12
N GLU A 85 10.51 13.33 -2.11
CA GLU A 85 11.17 14.63 -2.30
C GLU A 85 12.53 14.50 -3.01
N LEU A 86 13.28 13.44 -2.70
CA LEU A 86 14.58 13.17 -3.32
C LEU A 86 14.43 12.77 -4.80
N GLU A 87 13.45 11.92 -5.13
CA GLU A 87 13.15 11.58 -6.53
C GLU A 87 12.68 12.82 -7.30
N ALA A 88 11.80 13.63 -6.69
CA ALA A 88 11.35 14.90 -7.25
C ALA A 88 12.52 15.83 -7.54
N TRP A 89 13.44 15.99 -6.58
CA TRP A 89 14.65 16.81 -6.75
C TRP A 89 15.56 16.27 -7.86
N ASN A 90 15.78 14.95 -7.89
CA ASN A 90 16.59 14.32 -8.94
C ASN A 90 15.98 14.51 -10.34
N PHE A 91 14.65 14.43 -10.47
CA PHE A 91 13.95 14.74 -11.72
C PHE A 91 14.16 16.19 -12.13
N VAL A 92 13.92 17.15 -11.23
CA VAL A 92 14.09 18.58 -11.52
C VAL A 92 15.54 18.92 -11.86
N ASN A 93 16.51 18.45 -11.09
CA ASN A 93 17.93 18.74 -11.30
C ASN A 93 18.44 18.17 -12.64
N LYS A 94 18.01 16.95 -13.00
CA LYS A 94 18.31 16.36 -14.31
C LYS A 94 17.75 17.19 -15.46
N THR A 95 16.50 17.64 -15.31
CA THR A 95 15.83 18.49 -16.29
C THR A 95 16.54 19.85 -16.44
N ILE A 96 16.95 20.50 -15.35
CA ILE A 96 17.72 21.75 -15.36
C ILE A 96 19.04 21.56 -16.13
N GLY A 97 19.79 20.50 -15.81
CA GLY A 97 21.07 20.19 -16.47
C GLY A 97 20.98 20.02 -18.00
N ASN A 98 19.86 19.51 -18.50
CA ASN A 98 19.60 19.33 -19.93
C ASN A 98 18.94 20.54 -20.61
N SER A 99 18.43 21.50 -19.83
CA SER A 99 17.55 22.56 -20.32
C SER A 99 18.28 23.68 -21.08
N THR A 100 19.61 23.73 -21.05
CA THR A 100 20.44 24.83 -21.62
C THR A 100 20.07 25.23 -23.05
N TYR A 101 19.66 24.28 -23.91
CA TYR A 101 19.18 24.57 -25.27
C TYR A 101 17.71 24.17 -25.53
N HIS A 102 17.11 23.29 -24.71
CA HIS A 102 15.78 22.67 -24.95
C HIS A 102 14.81 22.77 -23.76
N VAL A 103 14.81 23.88 -23.02
CA VAL A 103 14.00 24.10 -21.80
C VAL A 103 12.54 23.65 -21.89
N LYS A 104 11.85 23.98 -22.99
CA LYS A 104 10.42 23.69 -23.14
C LYS A 104 10.17 22.18 -23.27
N GLU A 105 10.99 21.49 -24.05
CA GLU A 105 10.91 20.05 -24.27
C GLU A 105 11.30 19.27 -23.01
N GLU A 106 12.29 19.74 -22.25
CA GLU A 106 12.71 19.14 -20.98
C GLU A 106 11.67 19.35 -19.88
N TYR A 107 10.99 20.50 -19.85
CA TYR A 107 9.87 20.75 -18.93
C TYR A 107 8.67 19.83 -19.20
N GLU A 108 8.33 19.62 -20.48
CA GLU A 108 7.22 18.74 -20.87
C GLU A 108 7.48 17.26 -20.51
N LYS A 109 8.74 16.85 -20.34
CA LYS A 109 9.13 15.51 -19.86
C LYS A 109 8.97 15.32 -18.36
N LEU A 110 8.79 16.39 -17.57
CA LEU A 110 8.56 16.26 -16.14
C LEU A 110 7.20 15.60 -15.87
N PRO A 111 7.09 14.75 -14.84
CA PRO A 111 5.80 14.29 -14.34
C PRO A 111 4.87 15.47 -14.00
N SER A 112 3.56 15.32 -14.23
CA SER A 112 2.58 16.41 -14.12
C SER A 112 2.47 17.04 -12.73
N ILE A 113 2.88 16.32 -11.68
CA ILE A 113 3.00 16.87 -10.33
C ILE A 113 4.16 17.87 -10.24
N LEU A 114 5.31 17.55 -10.84
CA LEU A 114 6.48 18.42 -10.87
C LEU A 114 6.28 19.62 -11.80
N GLN A 115 5.58 19.47 -12.92
CA GLN A 115 5.23 20.60 -13.78
C GLN A 115 4.42 21.66 -13.01
N ARG A 116 3.42 21.22 -12.22
CA ARG A 116 2.62 22.12 -11.37
C ARG A 116 3.44 22.81 -10.29
N VAL A 117 4.41 22.12 -9.69
CA VAL A 117 5.29 22.67 -8.65
C VAL A 117 6.30 23.67 -9.23
N VAL A 118 6.92 23.32 -10.36
CA VAL A 118 7.92 24.16 -11.05
C VAL A 118 7.26 25.36 -11.71
N GLY A 119 5.98 25.27 -12.10
CA GLY A 119 5.16 26.42 -12.51
C GLY A 119 5.39 26.90 -13.94
N SER A 120 6.65 26.99 -14.40
CA SER A 120 6.96 27.40 -15.77
C SER A 120 8.31 26.86 -16.27
N PRO A 121 8.47 26.63 -17.58
CA PRO A 121 9.76 26.23 -18.16
C PRO A 121 10.88 27.24 -17.86
N SER A 122 10.57 28.54 -17.78
CA SER A 122 11.55 29.60 -17.46
C SER A 122 12.25 29.42 -16.12
N GLN A 123 11.62 28.73 -15.16
CA GLN A 123 12.19 28.47 -13.82
C GLN A 123 13.24 27.35 -13.82
N LEU A 124 13.45 26.67 -14.95
CA LEU A 124 14.53 25.69 -15.12
C LEU A 124 15.87 26.34 -15.55
N ARG A 125 15.90 27.66 -15.77
CA ARG A 125 17.07 28.40 -16.27
C ARG A 125 17.90 29.12 -15.19
N GLU A 126 17.57 28.98 -13.91
CA GLU A 126 18.37 29.55 -12.81
C GLU A 126 19.57 28.69 -12.44
#